data_AF-A0A378I8X0-F1
#
_entry.id   AF-A0A378I8X0-F1
#
_cell.length_a   1.000
_cell.length_b   1.000
_cell.length_c   1.000
_cell.angle_alpha   90.00
_cell.angle_beta   90.00
_cell.angle_gamma   90.00
#
_symmetry.space_group_name_H-M   'P 1'
#
loop_
_entity.id
_entity.type
_entity.pdbx_description
1 polymer ?
#
loop_
_entity_poly.entity_id
_entity_poly.type
_entity_poly.pdbx_seq_one_letter_code
_entity_poly.pdbx_strand_id
1 'polypeptide(L)'
;MTKAKTQKHKEQLEAERAAAQAREAEAQRQAALQEGAVPEPDKKKKTEEEAAPEPVTIKKHSINDEDWEKIAEQFKQDFGRELEEDGSMVFPSHEAAVNFFTEQAAKKLEFLAMQMQDNKPTGFAVFSCGDGQLYQGTIEEIKAAIEIANQENPQAMYTKALKTLSEIPSFNPASSMRGALDNLKKPDVEEAPGSGPAPK
;
A
#
# COMPACT_ATOMS: atom_id res chain seq x y z
N MET A 1 22.41 -22.09 57.18
CA MET A 1 22.29 -20.82 56.41
C MET A 1 22.75 -20.99 54.95
N THR A 2 22.11 -21.86 54.14
CA THR A 2 22.62 -22.18 52.78
C THR A 2 21.58 -22.13 51.66
N LYS A 3 20.27 -22.16 51.94
CA LYS A 3 19.23 -22.19 50.90
C LYS A 3 19.04 -20.87 50.14
N ALA A 4 19.27 -19.73 50.79
CA ALA A 4 19.10 -18.41 50.18
C ALA A 4 20.20 -18.05 49.16
N LYS A 5 21.39 -18.67 49.24
CA LYS A 5 22.49 -18.42 48.29
C LYS A 5 22.30 -19.18 46.97
N THR A 6 21.70 -20.37 47.01
CA THR A 6 21.48 -21.19 45.80
C THR A 6 20.42 -20.59 44.87
N GLN A 7 19.39 -19.96 45.44
CA GLN A 7 18.30 -19.39 44.65
C GLN A 7 18.73 -18.10 43.93
N LYS A 8 19.48 -17.23 44.61
CA LYS A 8 20.05 -16.02 43.98
C LYS A 8 21.04 -16.33 42.87
N HIS A 9 21.85 -17.39 43.02
CA HIS A 9 22.80 -17.80 41.99
C HIS A 9 22.09 -18.34 40.74
N LYS A 10 20.97 -19.06 40.91
CA LYS A 10 20.19 -19.58 39.78
C LYS A 10 19.53 -18.45 38.98
N GLU A 11 18.97 -17.47 39.67
CA GLU A 11 18.32 -16.32 39.03
C GLU A 11 19.32 -15.41 38.30
N GLN A 12 20.53 -15.23 38.85
CA GLN A 12 21.61 -14.53 38.15
C GLN A 12 22.07 -15.27 36.89
N LEU A 13 22.15 -16.61 36.94
CA LEU A 13 22.55 -17.40 35.78
C LEU A 13 21.51 -17.35 34.64
N GLU A 14 20.22 -17.33 34.98
CA GLU A 14 19.14 -17.22 34.00
C GLU A 14 19.04 -15.81 33.39
N ALA A 15 19.23 -14.76 34.20
CA ALA A 15 19.28 -13.38 33.72
C ALA A 15 20.48 -13.13 32.79
N GLU A 16 21.65 -13.69 33.12
CA GLU A 16 22.85 -13.57 32.29
C GLU A 16 22.69 -14.32 30.95
N ARG A 17 22.03 -15.47 30.95
CA ARG A 17 21.76 -16.24 29.72
C ARG A 17 20.76 -15.54 28.80
N ALA A 18 19.73 -14.91 29.37
CA ALA A 18 18.77 -14.10 28.61
C ALA A 18 19.43 -12.85 28.02
N ALA A 19 20.31 -12.18 28.78
CA ALA A 19 21.06 -11.02 28.29
C ALA A 19 22.08 -11.38 27.20
N ALA A 20 22.74 -12.54 27.31
CA ALA A 20 23.65 -13.04 26.29
C ALA A 20 22.90 -13.37 24.98
N GLN A 21 21.74 -14.03 25.05
CA GLN A 21 20.92 -14.32 23.87
C GLN A 21 20.41 -13.05 23.18
N ALA A 22 19.99 -12.04 23.95
CA ALA A 22 19.54 -10.76 23.38
C ALA A 22 20.68 -10.03 22.66
N ARG A 23 21.89 -10.03 23.22
CA ARG A 23 23.08 -9.43 22.58
C ARG A 23 23.50 -10.17 21.32
N GLU A 24 23.41 -11.50 21.30
CA GLU A 24 23.76 -12.29 20.12
C GLU A 24 22.72 -12.10 19.00
N ALA A 25 21.43 -11.97 19.34
CA ALA A 25 20.38 -11.67 18.37
C ALA A 25 20.51 -10.24 17.79
N GLU A 26 20.92 -9.26 18.60
CA GLU A 26 21.18 -7.90 18.13
C GLU A 26 22.46 -7.81 17.28
N ALA A 27 23.52 -8.55 17.65
CA ALA A 27 24.74 -8.63 16.86
C ALA A 27 24.52 -9.29 15.49
N GLN A 28 23.68 -10.34 15.41
CA GLN A 28 23.31 -10.94 14.12
C GLN A 28 22.47 -9.99 13.26
N ARG A 29 21.58 -9.19 13.86
CA ARG A 29 20.83 -8.15 13.13
C ARG A 29 21.72 -7.03 12.60
N GLN A 30 22.74 -6.63 13.35
CA GLN A 30 23.69 -5.61 12.88
C GLN A 30 24.68 -6.14 11.84
N ALA A 31 25.10 -7.41 11.93
CA ALA A 31 25.95 -8.03 10.91
C ALA A 31 25.24 -8.14 9.54
N ALA A 32 23.94 -8.45 9.53
CA ALA A 32 23.12 -8.48 8.30
C ALA A 32 22.94 -7.10 7.63
N LEU A 33 23.17 -6.00 8.36
CA LEU A 33 23.11 -4.64 7.82
C LEU A 33 24.49 -4.11 7.34
N GLN A 34 25.60 -4.72 7.77
CA GLN A 34 26.95 -4.27 7.41
C GLN A 34 27.61 -5.08 6.28
N GLU A 35 27.11 -6.28 5.95
CA GLU A 35 27.63 -7.06 4.80
C GLU A 35 27.18 -6.50 3.43
N GLY A 36 26.48 -5.36 3.39
CA GLY A 36 26.15 -4.61 2.18
C GLY A 36 27.10 -3.44 1.87
N ALA A 37 28.19 -3.25 2.61
CA ALA A 37 29.02 -2.05 2.45
C ALA A 37 30.53 -2.31 2.63
N VAL A 38 31.23 -2.65 1.54
CA VAL A 38 32.65 -2.29 1.37
C VAL A 38 32.95 -1.96 -0.11
N PRO A 39 33.74 -0.91 -0.42
CA PRO A 39 33.78 -0.22 -1.71
C PRO A 39 35.00 -0.61 -2.58
N GLU A 40 34.98 -0.30 -3.88
CA GLU A 40 36.09 0.37 -4.63
C GLU A 40 35.82 0.49 -6.17
N PRO A 41 36.57 1.36 -6.89
CA PRO A 41 36.12 2.03 -8.10
C PRO A 41 36.64 1.41 -9.41
N ASP A 42 36.13 1.99 -10.51
CA ASP A 42 36.66 1.93 -11.88
C ASP A 42 36.39 0.66 -12.73
N LYS A 43 35.57 0.91 -13.76
CA LYS A 43 35.66 0.43 -15.15
C LYS A 43 35.05 -0.93 -15.52
N LYS A 44 33.87 -0.79 -16.12
CA LYS A 44 33.46 -1.40 -17.40
C LYS A 44 33.59 -2.93 -17.50
N LYS A 45 32.46 -3.63 -17.31
CA LYS A 45 31.78 -4.42 -18.36
C LYS A 45 30.60 -5.21 -17.76
N LYS A 46 29.42 -4.98 -18.34
CA LYS A 46 28.29 -5.92 -18.54
C LYS A 46 28.21 -7.10 -17.56
N THR A 47 27.18 -7.11 -16.71
CA THR A 47 26.08 -8.11 -16.61
C THR A 47 25.33 -7.85 -15.30
N GLU A 48 24.02 -8.05 -15.33
CA GLU A 48 23.06 -7.90 -14.23
C GLU A 48 22.52 -6.47 -14.01
N GLU A 49 21.45 -6.20 -14.74
CA GLU A 49 20.54 -5.07 -14.56
C GLU A 49 19.83 -5.28 -13.21
N GLU A 50 20.40 -4.70 -12.16
CA GLU A 50 19.69 -4.44 -10.90
C GLU A 50 18.51 -3.54 -11.27
N ALA A 51 17.33 -4.16 -11.42
CA ALA A 51 16.12 -3.46 -11.82
C ALA A 51 15.86 -2.33 -10.82
N ALA A 52 16.08 -1.10 -11.26
CA ALA A 52 15.65 0.07 -10.51
C ALA A 52 14.16 -0.14 -10.16
N PRO A 53 13.75 0.08 -8.90
CA PRO A 53 12.37 -0.15 -8.50
C PRO A 53 11.43 0.62 -9.44
N GLU A 54 10.41 -0.08 -9.96
CA GLU A 54 9.52 0.51 -10.93
C GLU A 54 8.76 1.68 -10.28
N PRO A 55 8.67 2.84 -10.97
CA PRO A 55 7.93 3.98 -10.45
C PRO A 55 6.46 3.62 -10.32
N VAL A 56 5.83 4.07 -9.23
CA VAL A 56 4.40 3.86 -9.00
C VAL A 56 3.66 5.18 -9.08
N THR A 57 2.52 5.15 -9.76
CA THR A 57 1.63 6.32 -9.85
C THR A 57 0.48 6.14 -8.87
N ILE A 58 0.28 7.10 -7.98
CA ILE A 58 -0.83 7.12 -7.04
C ILE A 58 -1.76 8.27 -7.41
N LYS A 59 -3.04 7.96 -7.62
CA LYS A 59 -4.05 8.94 -7.99
C LYS A 59 -4.98 9.22 -6.82
N LYS A 60 -5.31 10.50 -6.65
CA LYS A 60 -6.33 10.96 -5.72
C LYS A 60 -7.66 10.25 -5.97
N HIS A 61 -8.19 9.65 -4.92
CA HIS A 61 -9.61 9.31 -4.80
C HIS A 61 -10.23 9.99 -3.56
N SER A 62 -9.51 10.99 -3.02
CA SER A 62 -9.65 11.52 -1.68
C SER A 62 -11.07 11.97 -1.36
N ILE A 63 -11.33 11.95 -0.06
CA ILE A 63 -12.62 12.20 0.59
C ILE A 63 -12.67 13.63 1.14
N ASN A 64 -11.48 14.22 1.33
CA ASN A 64 -11.28 15.60 1.75
C ASN A 64 -10.29 16.27 0.79
N ASP A 65 -10.70 17.38 0.19
CA ASP A 65 -9.88 18.16 -0.74
C ASP A 65 -8.82 18.99 0.00
N GLU A 66 -9.16 19.57 1.14
CA GLU A 66 -8.27 20.45 1.92
C GLU A 66 -7.04 19.70 2.44
N ASP A 67 -7.24 18.46 2.89
CA ASP A 67 -6.12 17.62 3.33
C ASP A 67 -5.30 17.12 2.15
N TRP A 68 -5.92 16.88 1.00
CA TRP A 68 -5.19 16.49 -0.20
C TRP A 68 -4.27 17.60 -0.71
N GLU A 69 -4.69 18.86 -0.63
CA GLU A 69 -3.83 19.99 -1.00
C GLU A 69 -2.57 20.04 -0.13
N LYS A 70 -2.69 19.82 1.18
CA LYS A 70 -1.53 19.73 2.09
C LYS A 70 -0.60 18.57 1.73
N ILE A 71 -1.18 17.41 1.38
CA ILE A 71 -0.42 16.24 0.92
C ILE A 71 0.32 16.57 -0.38
N ALA A 72 -0.32 17.24 -1.33
CA ALA A 72 0.29 17.66 -2.58
C ALA A 72 1.44 18.66 -2.39
N GLU A 73 1.27 19.63 -1.48
CA GLU A 73 2.34 20.55 -1.11
C GLU A 73 3.54 19.83 -0.49
N GLN A 74 3.29 18.89 0.42
CA GLN A 74 4.35 18.08 1.04
C GLN A 74 5.07 17.21 0.00
N PHE A 75 4.33 16.58 -0.91
CA PHE A 75 4.90 15.79 -2.01
C PHE A 75 5.88 16.62 -2.85
N LYS A 76 5.49 17.86 -3.17
CA LYS A 76 6.35 18.79 -3.93
C LYS A 76 7.61 19.17 -3.16
N GLN A 77 7.53 19.28 -1.83
CA GLN A 77 8.70 19.56 -0.98
C GLN A 77 9.65 18.36 -0.88
N ASP A 78 9.12 17.16 -0.67
CA ASP A 78 9.92 15.96 -0.39
C ASP A 78 10.59 15.41 -1.66
N PHE A 79 9.88 15.45 -2.80
CA PHE A 79 10.35 14.87 -4.05
C PHE A 79 10.78 15.90 -5.10
N GLY A 80 10.55 17.19 -4.86
CA GLY A 80 10.87 18.25 -5.82
C GLY A 80 10.12 18.16 -7.15
N ARG A 81 8.98 17.44 -7.16
CA ARG A 81 8.17 17.17 -8.35
C ARG A 81 6.77 17.73 -8.19
N GLU A 82 6.18 18.19 -9.28
CA GLU A 82 4.77 18.55 -9.32
C GLU A 82 3.91 17.31 -9.55
N LEU A 83 2.61 17.45 -9.28
CA LEU A 83 1.64 16.42 -9.63
C LEU A 83 1.51 16.38 -11.16
N GLU A 84 1.18 15.22 -11.69
CA GLU A 84 0.81 15.05 -13.10
C GLU A 84 -0.44 15.88 -13.43
N GLU A 85 -0.69 16.15 -14.71
CA GLU A 85 -1.85 16.95 -15.17
C GLU A 85 -3.20 16.39 -14.69
N ASP A 86 -3.25 15.08 -14.41
CA ASP A 86 -4.44 14.40 -13.92
C ASP A 86 -4.54 14.35 -12.38
N GLY A 87 -3.64 15.04 -11.68
CA GLY A 87 -3.55 15.11 -10.22
C GLY A 87 -2.91 13.89 -9.57
N SER A 88 -2.19 13.07 -10.34
CA SER A 88 -1.47 11.89 -9.83
C SER A 88 -0.08 12.23 -9.31
N MET A 89 0.37 11.48 -8.30
CA MET A 89 1.70 11.57 -7.70
C MET A 89 2.54 10.38 -8.16
N VAL A 90 3.72 10.65 -8.72
CA VAL A 90 4.64 9.61 -9.20
C VAL A 90 5.77 9.42 -8.20
N PHE A 91 5.80 8.25 -7.57
CA PHE A 91 6.82 7.87 -6.59
C PHE A 91 7.90 7.02 -7.25
N PRO A 92 9.16 7.11 -6.78
CA PRO A 92 10.26 6.31 -7.30
C PRO A 92 10.12 4.81 -6.99
N SER A 93 9.34 4.45 -5.97
CA SER A 93 9.06 3.07 -5.60
C SER A 93 7.76 2.97 -4.81
N HIS A 94 7.20 1.75 -4.73
CA HIS A 94 6.06 1.46 -3.86
C HIS A 94 6.35 1.78 -2.39
N GLU A 95 7.55 1.44 -1.92
CA GLU A 95 7.97 1.72 -0.54
C GLU A 95 8.03 3.22 -0.25
N ALA A 96 8.53 4.03 -1.19
CA ALA A 96 8.55 5.48 -1.05
C ALA A 96 7.12 6.07 -0.95
N ALA A 97 6.18 5.53 -1.73
CA ALA A 97 4.77 5.92 -1.62
C ALA A 97 4.19 5.56 -0.25
N VAL A 98 4.38 4.32 0.20
CA VAL A 98 3.87 3.86 1.51
C VAL A 98 4.45 4.68 2.66
N ASN A 99 5.76 4.93 2.66
CA ASN A 99 6.41 5.75 3.68
C ASN A 99 5.82 7.16 3.70
N PHE A 100 5.71 7.80 2.54
CA PHE A 100 5.13 9.13 2.41
C PHE A 100 3.70 9.21 2.95
N PHE A 101 2.83 8.27 2.56
CA PHE A 101 1.44 8.25 3.04
C PHE A 101 1.34 7.84 4.52
N THR A 102 2.29 7.06 5.04
CA THR A 102 2.37 6.76 6.48
C THR A 102 2.66 8.03 7.28
N GLU A 103 3.57 8.87 6.80
CA GLU A 103 3.85 10.17 7.43
C GLU A 103 2.64 11.11 7.37
N GLN A 104 1.89 11.11 6.26
CA GLN A 104 0.68 11.92 6.15
C GLN A 104 -0.44 11.41 7.07
N ALA A 105 -0.60 10.09 7.19
CA ALA A 105 -1.53 9.48 8.12
C ALA A 105 -1.16 9.84 9.56
N ALA A 106 0.12 9.81 9.93
CA ALA A 106 0.60 10.19 11.27
C ALA A 106 0.29 11.67 11.62
N LYS A 107 0.21 12.55 10.61
CA LYS A 107 -0.26 13.94 10.74
C LYS A 107 -1.78 14.07 10.89
N LYS A 108 -2.51 12.94 10.93
CA LYS A 108 -3.97 12.84 11.01
C LYS A 108 -4.71 13.48 9.82
N LEU A 109 -4.11 13.40 8.64
CA LEU A 109 -4.75 13.85 7.40
C LEU A 109 -5.73 12.78 6.89
N GLU A 110 -6.92 13.19 6.45
CA GLU A 110 -7.90 12.30 5.82
C GLU A 110 -7.61 12.19 4.32
N PHE A 111 -7.40 10.97 3.82
CA PHE A 111 -7.21 10.76 2.39
C PHE A 111 -7.57 9.35 1.94
N LEU A 112 -7.81 9.26 0.64
CA LEU A 112 -7.89 8.00 -0.08
C LEU A 112 -7.18 8.17 -1.42
N ALA A 113 -6.29 7.24 -1.75
CA ALA A 113 -5.63 7.23 -3.03
C ALA A 113 -5.47 5.80 -3.55
N MET A 114 -5.43 5.66 -4.88
CA MET A 114 -5.32 4.36 -5.54
C MET A 114 -4.09 4.32 -6.42
N GLN A 115 -3.40 3.19 -6.41
CA GLN A 115 -2.28 2.95 -7.31
C GLN A 115 -2.78 2.65 -8.72
N MET A 116 -2.23 3.39 -9.68
CA MET A 116 -2.51 3.31 -11.09
C MET A 116 -1.32 2.70 -11.84
N GLN A 117 -1.61 1.83 -12.80
CA GLN A 117 -0.66 1.30 -13.76
C GLN A 117 -1.31 1.40 -15.15
N ASP A 118 -0.64 2.05 -16.11
CA ASP A 118 -1.18 2.29 -17.45
C ASP A 118 -2.59 2.93 -17.45
N ASN A 119 -2.80 3.93 -16.58
CA ASN A 119 -4.09 4.59 -16.36
C ASN A 119 -5.23 3.68 -15.86
N LYS A 120 -4.92 2.47 -15.37
CA LYS A 120 -5.88 1.55 -14.75
C LYS A 120 -5.58 1.38 -13.26
N PRO A 121 -6.60 1.30 -12.39
CA PRO A 121 -6.38 0.98 -10.99
C PRO A 121 -5.85 -0.44 -10.86
N THR A 122 -4.75 -0.59 -10.13
CA THR A 122 -4.11 -1.89 -9.83
C THR A 122 -4.88 -2.69 -8.79
N GLY A 123 -5.78 -2.03 -8.05
CA GLY A 123 -6.49 -2.59 -6.90
C GLY A 123 -5.82 -2.30 -5.56
N PHE A 124 -4.57 -1.83 -5.56
CA PHE A 124 -3.93 -1.32 -4.35
C PHE A 124 -4.38 0.11 -4.05
N ALA A 125 -4.77 0.35 -2.80
CA ALA A 125 -5.22 1.63 -2.28
C ALA A 125 -4.53 1.92 -0.95
N VAL A 126 -4.43 3.22 -0.65
CA VAL A 126 -3.97 3.75 0.63
C VAL A 126 -5.04 4.68 1.18
N PHE A 127 -5.33 4.54 2.46
CA PHE A 127 -6.45 5.21 3.12
C PHE A 127 -6.05 5.64 4.53
N SER A 128 -6.48 6.84 4.91
CA SER A 128 -6.47 7.28 6.31
C SER A 128 -7.75 8.06 6.61
N CYS A 129 -8.31 7.80 7.79
CA CYS A 129 -9.52 8.48 8.29
C CYS A 129 -9.21 9.55 9.34
N GLY A 130 -7.95 9.95 9.48
CA GLY A 130 -7.51 10.97 10.46
C GLY A 130 -7.24 10.43 11.87
N ASP A 131 -7.15 9.12 12.03
CA ASP A 131 -6.83 8.45 13.29
C ASP A 131 -5.34 8.44 13.61
N GLY A 132 -4.50 8.74 12.62
CA GLY A 132 -3.06 8.52 12.73
C GLY A 132 -2.58 7.22 12.07
N GLN A 133 -3.50 6.39 11.54
CA GLN A 133 -3.15 5.10 10.95
C GLN A 133 -3.28 5.14 9.43
N LEU A 134 -2.37 4.42 8.77
CA LEU A 134 -2.43 4.13 7.35
C LEU A 134 -3.04 2.74 7.16
N TYR A 135 -4.15 2.68 6.44
CA TYR A 135 -4.72 1.44 5.94
C TYR A 135 -4.29 1.27 4.48
N GLN A 136 -3.77 0.11 4.13
CA GLN A 136 -3.29 -0.18 2.79
C GLN A 136 -3.74 -1.57 2.33
N GLY A 137 -3.89 -1.74 1.02
CA GLY A 137 -4.33 -2.99 0.41
C GLY A 137 -5.48 -2.76 -0.55
N THR A 138 -6.32 -3.77 -0.75
CA THR A 138 -7.56 -3.61 -1.52
C THR A 138 -8.62 -2.84 -0.73
N ILE A 139 -9.60 -2.25 -1.43
CA ILE A 139 -10.73 -1.57 -0.78
C ILE A 139 -11.48 -2.50 0.19
N GLU A 140 -11.56 -3.80 -0.12
CA GLU A 140 -12.21 -4.80 0.74
C GLU A 140 -11.40 -5.08 2.01
N GLU A 141 -10.08 -5.19 1.90
CA GLU A 141 -9.19 -5.35 3.06
C GLU A 141 -9.20 -4.11 3.95
N ILE A 142 -9.20 -2.91 3.37
CA ILE A 142 -9.28 -1.65 4.10
C ILE A 142 -10.61 -1.55 4.86
N LYS A 143 -11.75 -1.92 4.22
CA LYS A 143 -13.05 -1.99 4.90
C LYS A 143 -13.00 -2.93 6.09
N ALA A 144 -12.51 -4.15 5.90
CA ALA A 144 -12.41 -5.15 6.96
C ALA A 144 -11.53 -4.66 8.13
N ALA A 145 -10.40 -4.02 7.84
CA ALA A 145 -9.51 -3.47 8.86
C ALA A 145 -10.20 -2.37 9.69
N ILE A 146 -10.97 -1.48 9.04
CA ILE A 146 -11.73 -0.43 9.72
C ILE A 146 -12.90 -1.01 10.51
N GLU A 147 -13.58 -2.05 10.00
CA GLU A 147 -14.63 -2.73 10.75
C GLU A 147 -14.10 -3.33 12.04
N ILE A 148 -12.93 -3.98 12.00
CA ILE A 148 -12.25 -4.50 13.20
C ILE A 148 -11.90 -3.35 14.15
N ALA A 149 -11.26 -2.29 13.65
CA ALA A 149 -10.92 -1.12 14.47
C ALA A 149 -12.14 -0.45 15.12
N ASN A 150 -13.27 -0.40 14.41
CA ASN A 150 -14.54 0.15 14.91
C ASN A 150 -15.22 -0.78 15.93
N GLN A 151 -15.03 -2.09 15.83
CA GLN A 151 -15.50 -3.04 16.84
C GLN A 151 -14.69 -2.94 18.14
N GLU A 152 -13.37 -2.76 18.02
CA GLU A 152 -12.48 -2.61 19.18
C GLU A 152 -12.62 -1.24 19.86
N ASN A 153 -12.76 -0.17 19.06
CA ASN A 153 -12.93 1.19 19.55
C ASN A 153 -13.91 1.97 18.65
N PRO A 154 -15.22 1.97 18.98
CA PRO A 154 -16.22 2.58 18.12
C PRO A 154 -16.04 4.09 18.05
N GLN A 155 -15.80 4.60 16.83
CA GLN A 155 -15.64 6.03 16.56
C GLN A 155 -16.48 6.47 15.35
N ALA A 156 -17.00 7.70 15.40
CA ALA A 156 -17.83 8.24 14.33
C ALA A 156 -17.09 8.31 12.97
N MET A 157 -15.78 8.56 13.02
CA MET A 157 -14.90 8.60 11.85
C MET A 157 -14.80 7.25 11.12
N TYR A 158 -14.79 6.12 11.84
CA TYR A 158 -14.80 4.80 11.20
C TYR A 158 -16.13 4.52 10.49
N THR A 159 -17.25 4.95 11.07
CA THR A 159 -18.56 4.83 10.41
C THR A 159 -18.61 5.66 9.12
N LYS A 160 -18.07 6.89 9.14
CA LYS A 160 -17.92 7.74 7.95
C LYS A 160 -17.03 7.06 6.90
N ALA A 161 -15.88 6.54 7.32
CA ALA A 161 -14.93 5.83 6.47
C ALA A 161 -15.56 4.62 5.76
N LEU A 162 -16.27 3.76 6.50
CA LEU A 162 -16.94 2.58 5.95
C LEU A 162 -18.00 2.96 4.92
N LYS A 163 -18.76 4.04 5.17
CA LYS A 163 -19.73 4.56 4.21
C LYS A 163 -19.03 5.01 2.92
N THR A 164 -17.99 5.83 3.03
CA THR A 164 -17.26 6.33 1.86
C THR A 164 -16.62 5.19 1.06
N LEU A 165 -15.99 4.22 1.72
CA LEU A 165 -15.39 3.08 1.05
C LEU A 165 -16.46 2.20 0.35
N SER A 166 -17.68 2.16 0.87
CA SER A 166 -18.80 1.41 0.28
C SER A 166 -19.32 2.01 -1.02
N GLU A 167 -19.14 3.32 -1.22
CA GLU A 167 -19.52 4.01 -2.45
C GLU A 167 -18.53 3.78 -3.59
N ILE A 168 -17.34 3.26 -3.28
CA ILE A 168 -16.30 2.98 -4.27
C ILE A 168 -16.53 1.60 -4.87
N PRO A 169 -16.63 1.49 -6.21
CA PRO A 169 -16.77 0.21 -6.87
C PRO A 169 -15.56 -0.68 -6.57
N SER A 170 -15.79 -1.87 -6.02
CA SER A 170 -14.75 -2.86 -5.78
C SER A 170 -14.11 -3.26 -7.12
N PHE A 171 -12.85 -2.83 -7.35
CA PHE A 171 -12.07 -3.31 -8.49
C PHE A 171 -11.54 -4.70 -8.18
N ASN A 172 -12.33 -5.71 -8.51
CA ASN A 172 -11.89 -7.10 -8.45
C ASN A 172 -11.44 -7.52 -9.87
N PRO A 173 -10.13 -7.69 -10.14
CA PRO A 173 -9.64 -8.00 -11.49
C PRO A 173 -10.20 -9.34 -12.02
N ALA A 174 -10.55 -10.28 -11.13
CA ALA A 174 -11.20 -11.54 -11.49
C ALA A 174 -12.61 -11.35 -12.08
N SER A 175 -13.35 -10.33 -11.64
CA SER A 175 -14.69 -10.03 -12.15
C SER A 175 -14.67 -9.48 -13.58
N SER A 176 -13.61 -8.74 -13.95
CA SER A 176 -13.43 -8.24 -15.32
C SER A 176 -13.19 -9.37 -16.34
N MET A 177 -12.47 -10.44 -15.96
CA MET A 177 -12.31 -11.61 -16.84
C MET A 177 -13.62 -12.38 -17.03
N ARG A 178 -14.45 -12.49 -15.99
CA ARG A 178 -15.75 -13.17 -16.07
C ARG A 178 -16.75 -12.39 -16.94
N GLY A 179 -16.77 -11.06 -16.83
CA GLY A 179 -17.58 -10.20 -17.71
C GLY A 179 -17.10 -10.20 -19.16
N ALA A 180 -15.78 -10.25 -19.40
CA ALA A 180 -15.22 -10.37 -20.75
C ALA A 180 -15.57 -11.72 -21.42
N LEU A 181 -15.57 -12.83 -20.64
CA LEU A 181 -16.00 -14.14 -21.12
C LEU A 181 -17.52 -14.23 -21.38
N ASP A 182 -18.33 -13.52 -20.60
CA ASP A 182 -19.78 -13.46 -20.81
C ASP A 182 -20.14 -12.69 -22.10
N ASN A 183 -19.40 -11.62 -22.40
CA ASN A 183 -19.54 -10.88 -23.66
C ASN A 183 -19.01 -11.65 -24.89
N LEU A 184 -18.05 -12.56 -24.72
CA LEU A 184 -17.60 -13.47 -25.79
C LEU A 184 -18.59 -14.61 -26.09
N LYS A 185 -19.61 -14.81 -25.23
CA LYS A 185 -20.60 -15.88 -25.38
C LYS A 185 -21.92 -15.42 -26.01
N LYS A 186 -22.02 -14.15 -26.38
CA LYS A 186 -23.06 -13.65 -27.28
C LYS A 186 -22.49 -13.68 -28.70
N PRO A 187 -22.73 -14.75 -29.49
CA PRO A 187 -22.53 -14.62 -30.93
C PRO A 187 -23.45 -13.51 -31.42
N ASP A 188 -22.83 -12.52 -32.05
CA ASP A 188 -23.44 -11.55 -32.93
C ASP A 188 -24.42 -12.29 -33.84
N VAL A 189 -25.73 -12.12 -33.59
CA VAL A 189 -26.75 -12.57 -34.53
C VAL A 189 -26.68 -11.59 -35.68
N GLU A 190 -25.84 -11.97 -36.64
CA GLU A 190 -25.71 -11.42 -37.98
C GLU A 190 -27.09 -10.99 -38.50
N GLU A 191 -27.25 -9.67 -38.61
CA GLU A 191 -28.42 -9.01 -39.16
C GLU A 191 -28.55 -9.43 -40.63
N ALA A 192 -29.52 -10.31 -40.92
CA ALA A 192 -29.78 -10.80 -42.27
C ALA A 192 -30.20 -9.64 -43.20
N PRO A 193 -29.51 -9.41 -44.34
CA PRO A 193 -29.96 -8.45 -45.32
C PRO A 193 -30.98 -9.12 -46.26
N GLY A 194 -32.19 -8.57 -46.32
CA GLY A 194 -33.04 -8.72 -47.50
C GLY A 194 -34.44 -9.26 -47.26
N SER A 195 -35.42 -8.35 -47.36
CA SER A 195 -36.66 -8.58 -48.12
C SER A 195 -37.36 -7.24 -48.34
N GLY A 196 -36.88 -6.48 -49.32
CA GLY A 196 -37.69 -5.43 -49.94
C GLY A 196 -38.71 -6.09 -50.88
N PRO A 197 -40.00 -5.70 -50.85
CA PRO A 197 -41.00 -6.32 -51.72
C PRO A 197 -40.77 -5.91 -53.18
N ALA A 198 -40.79 -6.91 -54.07
CA ALA A 198 -40.68 -6.74 -55.51
C ALA A 198 -41.97 -6.14 -56.12
N PRO A 199 -41.88 -5.49 -57.30
CA PRO A 199 -42.96 -4.69 -57.88
C PRO A 199 -43.90 -5.53 -58.76
N LYS A 200 -45.18 -5.15 -58.78
CA LYS A 200 -45.99 -4.95 -59.99
C LYS A 200 -47.34 -4.32 -59.65
#